data_AF-A0A2E3REA1-F1
#
_entry.id   AF-A0A2E3REA1-F1
#
_cell.length_a   1.000
_cell.length_b   1.000
_cell.length_c   1.000
_cell.angle_alpha   90.00
_cell.angle_beta   90.00
_cell.angle_gamma   90.00
#
_symmetry.space_group_name_H-M   'P 1'
#
loop_
_entity.id
_entity.type
_entity.pdbx_description
1 polymer ?
#
loop_
_entity_poly.entity_id
_entity_poly.type
_entity_poly.pdbx_seq_one_letter_code
_entity_poly.pdbx_strand_id
1 'polypeptide(L)'
;MGHKKNLLCACGHTLVIDSTQAGSMLRCRCGEQIQVPTLREISQLPDAEHAARQATAIPGRWTRTQGILFAIGAACLLLGGTTATVLFTNLPKSDLPGRAGTVAKLDRQLDRLSPRDTLKLWQFYEAAPNLMVGIEKRLKTIENQRARYSLIGWIVGVGGLVTGAALISLSLRGGKQQGP
;
A
#
# COMPACT_ATOMS: atom_id res chain seq x y z
N MET A 1 -33.52 -14.00 29.83
CA MET A 1 -33.46 -12.91 28.83
C MET A 1 -33.74 -13.55 27.48
N GLY A 2 -34.94 -13.34 26.91
CA GLY A 2 -35.35 -13.99 25.66
C GLY A 2 -34.66 -13.35 24.46
N HIS A 3 -34.09 -14.16 23.57
CA HIS A 3 -33.50 -13.69 22.32
C HIS A 3 -34.61 -13.45 21.30
N LYS A 4 -34.73 -12.22 20.81
CA LYS A 4 -35.71 -11.84 19.78
C LYS A 4 -35.20 -12.26 18.40
N LYS A 5 -36.02 -13.02 17.67
CA LYS A 5 -35.72 -13.54 16.33
C LYS A 5 -36.68 -12.96 15.31
N ASN A 6 -36.24 -12.86 14.06
CA ASN A 6 -37.05 -12.36 12.96
C ASN A 6 -37.60 -13.52 12.13
N LEU A 7 -38.91 -13.51 11.89
CA LEU A 7 -39.58 -14.45 11.00
C LEU A 7 -40.16 -13.72 9.79
N LEU A 8 -39.87 -14.21 8.59
CA LEU A 8 -40.42 -13.68 7.35
C LEU A 8 -41.79 -14.32 7.07
N CYS A 9 -42.80 -13.48 6.90
CA CYS A 9 -44.08 -13.90 6.35
C CYS A 9 -43.99 -14.02 4.82
N ALA A 10 -44.83 -14.87 4.22
CA ALA A 10 -45.01 -14.95 2.77
C ALA A 10 -45.39 -13.61 2.11
N CYS A 11 -45.99 -12.68 2.86
CA CYS A 11 -46.28 -11.32 2.38
C CYS A 11 -45.06 -10.38 2.34
N GLY A 12 -43.87 -10.86 2.73
CA GLY A 12 -42.63 -10.09 2.79
C GLY A 12 -42.45 -9.27 4.07
N HIS A 13 -43.43 -9.24 4.98
CA HIS A 13 -43.30 -8.54 6.26
C HIS A 13 -42.48 -9.38 7.25
N THR A 14 -41.56 -8.73 7.97
CA THR A 14 -40.77 -9.36 9.04
C THR A 14 -41.49 -9.21 10.38
N LEU A 15 -41.73 -10.30 11.09
CA LEU A 15 -42.29 -10.33 12.44
C LEU A 15 -41.17 -10.60 13.45
N VAL A 16 -41.12 -9.83 14.54
CA VAL A 16 -40.21 -10.10 15.66
C VAL A 16 -40.92 -11.06 16.62
N ILE A 17 -40.33 -12.23 16.84
CA ILE A 17 -40.85 -13.27 17.72
C ILE A 17 -39.86 -13.54 18.87
N ASP A 18 -40.38 -13.93 20.03
CA ASP A 18 -39.58 -14.41 21.14
C ASP A 18 -39.56 -15.95 21.16
N SER A 19 -38.48 -16.55 21.67
CA SER A 19 -38.37 -17.97 21.97
C SER A 19 -39.54 -18.56 22.76
N THR A 20 -40.20 -17.76 23.60
CA THR A 20 -41.39 -18.14 24.39
C THR A 20 -42.66 -18.32 23.55
N GLN A 21 -42.66 -17.83 22.31
CA GLN A 21 -43.78 -17.94 21.37
C GLN A 21 -43.64 -19.12 20.40
N ALA A 22 -42.67 -20.01 20.63
CA ALA A 22 -42.45 -21.20 19.81
C ALA A 22 -43.71 -22.07 19.73
N GLY A 23 -44.08 -22.51 18.53
CA GLY A 23 -45.26 -23.35 18.30
C GLY A 23 -46.62 -22.64 18.44
N SER A 24 -46.65 -21.33 18.71
CA SER A 24 -47.89 -20.54 18.75
C SER A 24 -48.35 -20.11 17.35
N MET A 25 -49.62 -19.72 17.22
CA MET A 25 -50.17 -19.11 16.01
C MET A 25 -50.20 -17.59 16.17
N LEU A 26 -49.45 -16.87 15.33
CA LEU A 26 -49.43 -15.40 15.33
C LEU A 26 -50.11 -14.86 14.09
N ARG A 27 -50.87 -13.77 14.26
CA ARG A 27 -51.55 -13.10 13.14
C ARG A 27 -50.62 -12.05 12.55
N CYS A 28 -50.32 -12.17 11.27
CA CYS A 28 -49.53 -11.18 10.54
C CYS A 28 -50.38 -9.95 10.20
N ARG A 29 -49.72 -8.82 9.87
CA ARG A 29 -50.38 -7.60 9.41
C ARG A 29 -51.20 -7.79 8.13
N CYS A 30 -50.86 -8.78 7.30
CA CYS A 30 -51.65 -9.15 6.13
C CYS A 30 -52.95 -9.89 6.48
N GLY A 31 -53.20 -10.20 7.76
CA GLY A 31 -54.39 -10.91 8.24
C GLY A 31 -54.21 -12.43 8.35
N GLU A 32 -53.17 -12.98 7.71
CA GLU A 32 -52.84 -14.42 7.71
C GLU A 32 -52.38 -14.91 9.08
N GLN A 33 -52.76 -16.14 9.44
CA GLN A 33 -52.23 -16.81 10.63
C GLN A 33 -50.97 -17.60 10.27
N ILE A 34 -49.86 -17.27 10.90
CA ILE A 34 -48.57 -17.93 10.70
C ILE A 34 -48.27 -18.77 11.92
N GLN A 35 -47.97 -20.05 11.68
CA GLN A 35 -47.46 -20.92 12.73
C GLN A 35 -46.00 -20.57 13.01
N VAL A 36 -45.71 -20.23 14.26
CA VAL A 36 -44.35 -19.98 14.71
C VAL A 36 -43.60 -21.32 14.70
N PRO A 37 -42.43 -21.42 14.05
CA PRO A 37 -41.63 -22.63 14.00
C PRO A 37 -41.29 -23.16 15.39
N THR A 38 -40.89 -24.41 15.44
CA THR A 38 -40.49 -25.06 16.70
C THR A 38 -39.26 -24.37 17.29
N LEU A 39 -39.05 -24.54 18.60
CA LEU A 39 -37.95 -23.89 19.32
C LEU A 39 -36.56 -24.24 18.72
N ARG A 40 -36.44 -25.44 18.13
CA ARG A 40 -35.23 -25.89 17.41
C ARG A 40 -34.98 -25.09 16.12
N GLU A 41 -36.02 -24.77 15.37
CA GLU A 41 -35.93 -23.99 14.13
C GLU A 41 -35.69 -22.50 14.42
N ILE A 42 -36.26 -21.97 15.51
CA ILE A 42 -35.99 -20.60 16.00
C ILE A 42 -34.52 -20.42 16.38
N SER A 43 -33.85 -21.45 16.91
CA SER A 43 -32.42 -21.38 17.23
C SER A 43 -31.53 -21.21 15.99
N GLN A 44 -32.01 -21.63 14.81
CA GLN A 44 -31.30 -21.52 13.54
C GLN A 44 -31.58 -20.20 12.80
N LEU A 45 -32.57 -19.43 13.26
CA LEU A 45 -32.94 -18.15 12.65
C LEU A 45 -31.92 -17.05 13.01
N PRO A 46 -31.57 -16.16 12.06
CA PRO A 46 -30.67 -15.04 12.31
C PRO A 46 -31.21 -14.13 13.42
N ASP A 47 -30.34 -13.72 14.34
CA ASP A 47 -30.71 -12.78 15.39
C ASP A 47 -31.13 -11.44 14.80
N ALA A 48 -32.30 -10.95 15.25
CA ALA A 48 -32.84 -9.66 14.81
C ALA A 48 -31.87 -8.51 15.08
N GLU A 49 -31.10 -8.62 16.17
CA GLU A 49 -30.09 -7.64 16.57
C GLU A 49 -28.86 -7.65 15.66
N HIS A 50 -28.46 -8.81 15.14
CA HIS A 50 -27.34 -8.91 14.18
C HIS A 50 -27.75 -8.41 12.81
N ALA A 51 -28.96 -8.72 12.35
CA ALA A 51 -29.51 -8.18 11.12
C ALA A 51 -29.65 -6.65 11.16
N ALA A 52 -30.12 -6.10 12.30
CA ALA A 52 -30.23 -4.65 12.48
C ALA A 52 -28.86 -3.94 12.52
N ARG A 53 -27.85 -4.54 13.16
CA ARG A 53 -26.47 -3.98 13.19
C ARG A 53 -25.78 -4.04 11.82
N GLN A 54 -26.07 -5.04 11.00
CA GLN A 54 -25.54 -5.11 9.63
C GLN A 54 -26.27 -4.17 8.67
N ALA A 55 -27.59 -4.01 8.80
CA ALA A 55 -28.38 -3.09 7.98
C ALA A 55 -28.11 -1.60 8.29
N THR A 56 -27.63 -1.27 9.50
CA THR A 56 -27.24 0.09 9.90
C THR A 56 -25.79 0.44 9.59
N ALA A 57 -25.00 -0.49 9.04
CA ALA A 57 -23.71 -0.17 8.46
C ALA A 57 -23.93 0.59 7.14
N ILE A 58 -24.29 1.87 7.24
CA ILE A 58 -24.32 2.79 6.10
C ILE A 58 -22.93 2.70 5.46
N PRO A 59 -22.81 2.35 4.16
CA PRO A 59 -21.52 2.35 3.48
C PRO A 59 -20.92 3.74 3.67
N GLY A 60 -19.77 3.80 4.36
CA GLY A 60 -19.23 5.02 4.92
C GLY A 60 -19.23 6.14 3.88
N ARG A 61 -20.10 7.13 4.09
CA ARG A 61 -20.23 8.27 3.18
C ARG A 61 -18.90 9.00 3.17
N TRP A 62 -18.24 9.02 2.01
CA TRP A 62 -16.94 9.66 1.84
C TRP A 62 -17.05 11.14 2.25
N THR A 63 -16.35 11.52 3.31
CA THR A 63 -16.43 12.89 3.83
C THR A 63 -15.52 13.81 3.01
N ARG A 64 -15.89 15.09 2.90
CA ARG A 64 -15.10 16.07 2.13
C ARG A 64 -13.65 16.17 2.65
N THR A 65 -13.46 16.04 3.96
CA THR A 65 -12.15 15.97 4.61
C THR A 65 -11.36 14.73 4.24
N GLN A 66 -11.99 13.55 4.11
CA GLN A 66 -11.34 12.35 3.59
C GLN A 66 -10.86 12.54 2.14
N GLY A 67 -11.66 13.21 1.31
CA GLY A 67 -11.27 13.55 -0.06
C GLY A 67 -10.05 14.46 -0.12
N ILE A 68 -10.00 15.50 0.73
CA ILE A 68 -8.87 16.43 0.79
C ILE A 68 -7.59 15.73 1.26
N LEU A 69 -7.67 14.92 2.32
CA LEU A 69 -6.50 14.19 2.82
C LEU A 69 -5.97 13.18 1.81
N PHE A 70 -6.86 12.46 1.12
CA PHE A 70 -6.47 11.56 0.03
C PHE A 70 -5.80 12.32 -1.13
N ALA A 71 -6.37 13.46 -1.53
CA ALA A 71 -5.81 14.28 -2.60
C ALA A 71 -4.41 14.81 -2.25
N ILE A 72 -4.19 15.25 -1.02
CA ILE A 72 -2.86 15.70 -0.54
C ILE A 72 -1.86 14.53 -0.57
N GLY A 73 -2.25 13.37 -0.02
CA GLY A 73 -1.40 12.17 -0.05
C GLY A 73 -1.04 11.75 -1.48
N ALA A 74 -2.02 11.73 -2.38
CA ALA A 74 -1.80 11.42 -3.79
C ALA A 74 -0.88 12.46 -4.48
N ALA A 75 -1.07 13.75 -4.21
CA ALA A 75 -0.22 14.81 -4.75
C ALA A 75 1.23 14.69 -4.27
N CYS A 76 1.44 14.43 -2.98
CA CYS A 76 2.78 14.19 -2.42
C CYS A 76 3.45 12.96 -3.04
N LEU A 77 2.69 11.88 -3.28
CA LEU A 77 3.21 10.66 -3.88
C LEU A 77 3.60 10.88 -5.34
N LEU A 78 2.78 11.62 -6.11
CA LEU A 78 3.08 12.00 -7.48
C LEU A 78 4.30 12.93 -7.57
N LEU A 79 4.35 13.98 -6.74
CA LEU A 79 5.49 14.90 -6.70
C LEU A 79 6.77 14.17 -6.26
N GLY A 80 6.71 13.37 -5.21
CA GLY A 80 7.85 12.58 -4.74
C GLY A 80 8.32 11.58 -5.79
N GLY A 81 7.40 10.84 -6.40
CA GLY A 81 7.69 9.84 -7.43
C GLY A 81 8.27 10.44 -8.71
N THR A 82 7.71 11.56 -9.18
CA THR A 82 8.23 12.28 -10.36
C THR A 82 9.62 12.85 -10.08
N THR A 83 9.83 13.49 -8.93
CA THR A 83 11.13 14.05 -8.56
C THR A 83 12.19 12.94 -8.45
N ALA A 84 11.84 11.81 -7.83
CA ALA A 84 12.72 10.64 -7.72
C ALA A 84 13.04 10.04 -9.10
N THR A 85 12.05 9.94 -9.98
CA THR A 85 12.24 9.43 -11.34
C THR A 85 13.15 10.34 -12.15
N VAL A 86 12.89 11.66 -12.12
CA VAL A 86 13.69 12.68 -12.80
C VAL A 86 15.13 12.66 -12.27
N LEU A 87 15.34 12.58 -10.96
CA LEU A 87 16.66 12.39 -10.38
C LEU A 87 17.29 11.10 -10.89
N PHE A 88 16.60 9.97 -10.85
CA PHE A 88 17.16 8.69 -11.26
C PHE A 88 17.53 8.64 -12.75
N THR A 89 16.75 9.28 -13.62
CA THR A 89 17.02 9.35 -15.07
C THR A 89 18.11 10.36 -15.42
N ASN A 90 18.17 11.48 -14.69
CA ASN A 90 19.16 12.54 -14.90
C ASN A 90 20.40 12.39 -14.03
N LEU A 91 20.44 11.40 -13.13
CA LEU A 91 21.65 11.04 -12.43
C LEU A 91 22.68 10.77 -13.52
N PRO A 92 23.78 11.57 -13.58
CA PRO A 92 24.78 11.38 -14.61
C PRO A 92 25.18 9.92 -14.51
N LYS A 93 24.92 9.16 -15.58
CA LYS A 93 25.38 7.78 -15.69
C LYS A 93 26.88 7.93 -15.50
N SER A 94 27.37 7.59 -14.32
CA SER A 94 28.76 7.69 -14.02
C SER A 94 29.43 6.81 -15.05
N ASP A 95 30.11 7.45 -16.01
CA ASP A 95 30.99 6.78 -16.94
C ASP A 95 32.19 6.33 -16.10
N LEU A 96 31.93 5.34 -15.26
CA LEU A 96 32.95 4.47 -14.74
C LEU A 96 33.64 3.91 -15.99
N PRO A 97 34.97 3.96 -16.07
CA PRO A 97 35.74 3.48 -17.22
C PRO A 97 35.68 1.94 -17.41
N GLY A 98 34.54 1.31 -17.08
CA GLY A 98 34.27 -0.13 -17.19
C GLY A 98 33.00 -0.46 -17.99
N ARG A 99 32.31 0.50 -18.61
CA ARG A 99 31.16 0.18 -19.47
C ARG A 99 31.65 -0.47 -20.77
N ALA A 100 30.99 -1.54 -21.21
CA ALA A 100 31.40 -2.38 -22.34
C ALA A 100 31.83 -1.62 -23.62
N GLY A 101 31.24 -0.44 -23.89
CA GLY A 101 31.63 0.40 -25.03
C GLY A 101 32.95 1.18 -24.86
N THR A 102 33.27 1.61 -23.65
CA THR A 102 34.54 2.32 -23.33
C THR A 102 35.67 1.32 -23.18
N VAL A 103 35.40 0.16 -22.56
CA VAL A 103 36.35 -0.95 -22.49
C VAL A 103 36.68 -1.44 -23.89
N ALA A 104 35.69 -1.68 -24.77
CA ALA A 104 35.95 -2.12 -26.14
C ALA A 104 36.75 -1.09 -26.99
N LYS A 105 36.59 0.21 -26.73
CA LYS A 105 37.43 1.24 -27.38
C LYS A 105 38.85 1.25 -26.81
N LEU A 106 38.98 1.12 -25.49
CA LEU A 106 40.27 1.10 -24.81
C LEU A 106 41.06 -0.16 -25.21
N ASP A 107 40.40 -1.31 -25.28
CA ASP A 107 40.94 -2.60 -25.72
C ASP A 107 41.51 -2.50 -27.14
N ARG A 108 40.75 -1.91 -28.08
CA ARG A 108 41.26 -1.62 -29.43
C ARG A 108 42.42 -0.61 -29.46
N GLN A 109 42.54 0.27 -28.48
CA GLN A 109 43.68 1.19 -28.37
C GLN A 109 44.90 0.49 -27.76
N LEU A 110 44.69 -0.42 -26.82
CA LEU A 110 45.70 -1.31 -26.25
C LEU A 110 46.28 -2.26 -27.30
N ASP A 111 45.45 -2.82 -28.18
CA ASP A 111 45.90 -3.68 -29.28
C ASP A 111 46.76 -2.96 -30.32
N ARG A 112 46.67 -1.62 -30.38
CA ARG A 112 47.45 -0.79 -31.29
C ARG A 112 48.76 -0.28 -30.67
N LEU A 113 48.95 -0.45 -29.37
CA LEU A 113 50.17 -0.01 -28.70
C LEU A 113 51.32 -0.95 -29.04
N SER A 114 52.48 -0.37 -29.37
CA SER A 114 53.70 -1.16 -29.55
C SER A 114 54.12 -1.76 -28.20
N PRO A 115 54.80 -2.92 -28.17
CA PRO A 115 55.27 -3.53 -26.92
C PRO A 115 56.12 -2.57 -26.05
N ARG A 116 56.89 -1.66 -26.68
CA ARG A 116 57.67 -0.64 -25.97
C ARG A 116 56.78 0.41 -25.31
N ASP A 117 55.71 0.82 -25.96
CA ASP A 117 54.77 1.80 -25.41
C ASP A 117 53.90 1.19 -24.31
N THR A 118 53.53 -0.08 -24.45
CA THR A 118 52.86 -0.84 -23.38
C THR A 118 53.72 -0.92 -22.11
N LEU A 119 55.03 -1.17 -22.26
CA LEU A 119 55.95 -1.19 -21.12
C LEU A 119 56.06 0.18 -20.45
N LYS A 120 56.16 1.26 -21.23
CA LYS A 120 56.18 2.64 -20.68
C LYS A 120 54.89 2.98 -19.95
N LEU A 121 53.75 2.57 -20.51
CA LEU A 121 52.46 2.77 -19.89
C LEU A 121 52.36 2.02 -18.55
N TRP A 122 52.83 0.77 -18.51
CA TRP A 122 52.89 -0.02 -17.27
C TRP A 122 53.80 0.64 -16.22
N GLN A 123 55.02 1.06 -16.60
CA GLN A 123 55.94 1.77 -15.72
C GLN A 123 55.36 3.09 -15.19
N PHE A 124 54.61 3.81 -16.02
CA PHE A 124 53.90 5.01 -15.59
C PHE A 124 52.86 4.70 -14.51
N TYR A 125 52.09 3.63 -14.66
CA TYR A 125 51.12 3.20 -13.64
C TYR A 125 51.78 2.68 -12.36
N GLU A 126 52.87 1.93 -12.50
CA GLU A 126 53.66 1.44 -11.37
C GLU A 126 54.27 2.60 -10.55
N ALA A 127 54.79 3.62 -11.24
CA ALA A 127 55.35 4.82 -10.62
C ALA A 127 54.29 5.76 -10.00
N ALA A 128 53.01 5.59 -10.35
CA ALA A 128 51.91 6.42 -9.88
C ALA A 128 50.83 5.61 -9.13
N PRO A 129 51.17 4.97 -7.98
CA PRO A 129 50.23 4.12 -7.24
C PRO A 129 48.95 4.86 -6.81
N ASN A 130 49.06 6.18 -6.59
CA ASN A 130 47.96 7.04 -6.15
C ASN A 130 46.90 7.28 -7.24
N LEU A 131 47.23 7.08 -8.53
CA LEU A 131 46.29 7.28 -9.63
C LEU A 131 45.17 6.21 -9.59
N MET A 132 45.52 4.98 -9.25
CA MET A 132 44.57 3.86 -9.11
C MET A 132 43.72 4.00 -7.84
N VAL A 133 44.28 4.49 -6.74
CA VAL A 133 43.54 4.76 -5.48
C VAL A 133 42.44 5.81 -5.69
N GLY A 134 42.65 6.75 -6.60
CA GLY A 134 41.63 7.74 -6.98
C GLY A 134 40.39 7.11 -7.64
N ILE A 135 40.58 6.03 -8.40
CA ILE A 135 39.49 5.31 -9.07
C ILE A 135 38.65 4.55 -8.05
N GLU A 136 39.28 3.83 -7.12
CA GLU A 136 38.58 3.09 -6.07
C GLU A 136 37.78 4.04 -5.15
N LYS A 137 38.38 5.16 -4.74
CA LYS A 137 37.66 6.19 -3.96
C LYS A 137 36.47 6.76 -4.73
N ARG A 138 36.61 7.03 -6.03
CA ARG A 138 35.49 7.49 -6.87
C ARG A 138 34.39 6.44 -7.00
N LEU A 139 34.74 5.17 -7.20
CA LEU A 139 33.79 4.04 -7.23
C LEU A 139 33.00 3.96 -5.93
N LYS A 140 33.69 3.93 -4.78
CA LYS A 140 33.03 3.93 -3.46
C LYS A 140 32.15 5.16 -3.27
N THR A 141 32.57 6.34 -3.74
CA THR A 141 31.75 7.57 -3.62
C THR A 141 30.47 7.49 -4.46
N ILE A 142 30.56 6.97 -5.69
CA ILE A 142 29.41 6.78 -6.58
C ILE A 142 28.42 5.76 -6.00
N GLU A 143 28.94 4.64 -5.48
CA GLU A 143 28.12 3.59 -4.87
C GLU A 143 27.40 4.10 -3.61
N ASN A 144 28.12 4.83 -2.75
CA ASN A 144 27.57 5.40 -1.53
C ASN A 144 26.54 6.51 -1.83
N GLN A 145 26.74 7.29 -2.89
CA GLN A 145 25.72 8.24 -3.38
C GLN A 145 24.46 7.52 -3.84
N ARG A 146 24.58 6.44 -4.62
CA ARG A 146 23.42 5.66 -5.10
C ARG A 146 22.64 5.05 -3.94
N ALA A 147 23.34 4.49 -2.95
CA ALA A 147 22.73 3.96 -1.74
C ALA A 147 21.96 5.06 -0.98
N ARG A 148 22.58 6.24 -0.75
CA ARG A 148 21.92 7.38 -0.10
C ARG A 148 20.66 7.84 -0.83
N TYR A 149 20.71 8.02 -2.15
CA TYR A 149 19.53 8.46 -2.91
C TYR A 149 18.42 7.40 -2.93
N SER A 150 18.77 6.10 -3.02
CA SER A 150 17.76 5.05 -2.90
C SER A 150 17.10 5.02 -1.51
N LEU A 151 17.88 5.24 -0.46
CA LEU A 151 17.41 5.22 0.92
C LEU A 151 16.49 6.42 1.20
N ILE A 152 16.84 7.61 0.70
CA ILE A 152 15.97 8.79 0.72
C ILE A 152 14.66 8.51 -0.03
N GLY A 153 14.74 7.90 -1.23
CA GLY A 153 13.55 7.51 -2.00
C GLY A 153 12.62 6.55 -1.24
N TRP A 154 13.19 5.53 -0.59
CA TRP A 154 12.44 4.60 0.27
C TRP A 154 11.83 5.29 1.49
N ILE A 155 12.57 6.18 2.17
CA ILE A 155 12.05 6.93 3.33
C ILE A 155 10.86 7.80 2.92
N VAL A 156 10.98 8.54 1.81
CA VAL A 156 9.90 9.41 1.33
C VAL A 156 8.69 8.58 0.88
N GLY A 157 8.93 7.50 0.13
CA GLY A 157 7.87 6.61 -0.35
C GLY A 157 7.11 5.91 0.79
N VAL A 158 7.83 5.24 1.68
CA VAL A 158 7.24 4.54 2.84
C VAL A 158 6.63 5.54 3.81
N GLY A 159 7.32 6.65 4.09
CA GLY A 159 6.82 7.71 4.97
C GLY A 159 5.49 8.27 4.50
N GLY A 160 5.35 8.56 3.20
CA GLY A 160 4.09 9.02 2.60
C GLY A 160 2.96 7.98 2.67
N LEU A 161 3.29 6.70 2.46
CA LEU A 161 2.32 5.62 2.53
C LEU A 161 1.82 5.39 3.96
N VAL A 162 2.71 5.44 4.95
CA VAL A 162 2.37 5.31 6.38
C VAL A 162 1.54 6.49 6.86
N THR A 163 1.90 7.73 6.52
CA THR A 163 1.10 8.90 6.89
C THR A 163 -0.27 8.89 6.22
N GLY A 164 -0.35 8.51 4.95
CA GLY A 164 -1.63 8.32 4.24
C GLY A 164 -2.52 7.28 4.93
N ALA A 165 -1.98 6.09 5.22
CA ALA A 165 -2.70 5.03 5.91
C ALA A 165 -3.11 5.42 7.33
N ALA A 166 -2.25 6.11 8.08
CA ALA A 166 -2.54 6.59 9.43
C ALA A 166 -3.68 7.61 9.43
N LEU A 167 -3.68 8.57 8.50
CA LEU A 167 -4.73 9.57 8.35
C LEU A 167 -6.09 8.94 7.99
N ILE A 168 -6.10 7.95 7.08
CA ILE A 168 -7.30 7.19 6.74
C ILE A 168 -7.81 6.42 7.97
N SER A 169 -6.91 5.77 8.70
CA SER A 169 -7.24 4.99 9.90
C SER A 169 -7.82 5.87 11.03
N LEU A 170 -7.24 7.05 11.24
CA LEU A 170 -7.73 8.03 12.21
C LEU A 170 -9.12 8.55 11.81
N SER A 171 -9.33 8.80 10.53
CA SER A 171 -10.62 9.25 10.00
C SER A 171 -11.73 8.21 10.17
N LEU A 172 -11.42 6.92 9.92
CA LEU A 172 -12.37 5.81 10.13
C LEU A 172 -12.74 5.61 11.61
N ARG A 173 -11.82 5.92 12.54
CA ARG A 173 -12.10 5.90 13.99
C ARG A 173 -12.96 7.08 14.43
N GLY A 174 -12.70 8.28 13.89
CA GLY A 174 -13.47 9.49 14.24
C GLY A 174 -14.95 9.40 13.87
N GLY A 175 -15.29 8.67 12.80
CA GLY A 175 -16.68 8.46 12.38
C GLY A 175 -17.54 7.61 13.32
N LYS A 176 -16.94 6.87 14.27
CA LYS A 176 -17.68 6.01 15.22
C LYS A 176 -18.18 6.72 16.48
N GLN A 177 -17.79 7.97 16.75
CA GLN A 177 -18.18 8.69 17.97
C GLN A 177 -19.38 9.64 17.80
N GLN A 178 -20.03 9.67 16.63
CA GLN A 178 -21.28 10.40 16.46
C GLN A 178 -22.45 9.41 16.42
N GLY A 179 -22.79 8.89 17.60
CA GLY A 179 -24.07 8.22 17.85
C GLY A 179 -24.65 8.80 19.14
N PRO A 180 -25.90 9.29 19.14
CA PRO A 180 -26.57 9.89 20.31
C PRO A 180 -26.78 8.90 21.47
#